data_AF-A0A645E3U8-F1
#
_entry.id   AF-A0A645E3U8-F1
#
_cell.length_a   1.000
_cell.length_b   1.000
_cell.length_c   1.000
_cell.angle_alpha   90.00
_cell.angle_beta   90.00
_cell.angle_gamma   90.00
#
_symmetry.space_group_name_H-M   'P 1'
#
loop_
_entity.id
_entity.type
_entity.pdbx_description
1 polymer ?
#
loop_
_entity_poly.entity_id
_entity_poly.type
_entity_poly.pdbx_seq_one_letter_code
_entity_poly.pdbx_strand_id
1 'polypeptide(L)'
;MASSTSTFSSLFSLSKIWSRSARKASSSAAAAISSTSSSANAANLPSAPLHSRFEDGQALFAGSLFVGIAMMMFAQAGLLTGSTAGLAFVLHYATGWSFGLVYFVINLPFYWFAWSRIGHAFTVKTFLSVAMLSLVTTLGPRFLHIDYLHPMFAAIAGGLLMGTGVLFLARHRSSLGGATIVSLYAQERWNIPAGKVQMVIDCCVVLLALCVVSWERVAWSILAAIVMSVFLWVSHRPGRYNGR
;
A
#
# COMPACT_ATOMS: atom_id res chain seq x y z
N MET A 1 51.29 -9.40 17.84
CA MET A 1 50.22 -8.39 17.85
C MET A 1 49.49 -8.44 16.52
N ALA A 2 48.50 -9.33 16.39
CA ALA A 2 47.77 -9.58 15.15
C ALA A 2 46.30 -9.89 15.50
N SER A 3 45.48 -8.87 15.71
CA SER A 3 44.04 -9.06 16.02
C SER A 3 43.21 -7.76 15.93
N SER A 4 43.21 -7.06 14.79
CA SER A 4 42.29 -5.91 14.60
C SER A 4 41.76 -5.71 13.17
N THR A 5 41.95 -6.67 12.26
CA THR A 5 41.44 -6.61 10.88
C THR A 5 40.13 -7.37 10.66
N SER A 6 39.59 -8.08 11.66
CA SER A 6 38.37 -8.90 11.51
C SER A 6 37.04 -8.16 11.76
N THR A 7 37.05 -6.98 12.38
CA THR A 7 35.82 -6.26 12.77
C THR A 7 35.21 -5.40 11.64
N PHE A 8 36.01 -4.98 10.65
CA PHE A 8 35.51 -4.15 9.54
C PHE A 8 34.89 -4.99 8.40
N SER A 9 35.29 -6.26 8.29
CA SER A 9 34.73 -7.23 7.34
C SER A 9 33.28 -7.63 7.69
N SER A 10 32.93 -7.68 8.98
CA SER A 10 31.59 -8.08 9.44
C SER A 10 30.51 -7.03 9.18
N LEU A 11 30.85 -5.74 9.24
CA LEU A 11 29.93 -4.63 8.93
C LEU A 11 29.60 -4.52 7.43
N PHE A 12 30.55 -4.84 6.55
CA PHE A 12 30.30 -4.93 5.09
C PHE A 12 29.51 -6.17 4.69
N SER A 13 29.59 -7.25 5.49
CA SER A 13 28.77 -8.44 5.32
C SER A 13 27.30 -8.19 5.72
N LEU A 14 27.07 -7.46 6.82
CA LEU A 14 25.73 -7.09 7.30
C LEU A 14 24.97 -6.15 6.36
N SER A 15 25.63 -5.20 5.70
CA SER A 15 24.99 -4.33 4.70
C SER A 15 24.61 -5.09 3.42
N LYS A 16 25.43 -6.07 3.00
CA LYS A 16 25.11 -6.98 1.88
C LYS A 16 23.95 -7.91 2.24
N ILE A 17 23.89 -8.42 3.47
CA ILE A 17 22.78 -9.24 3.97
C ILE A 17 21.49 -8.42 4.07
N TRP A 18 21.55 -7.16 4.53
CA TRP A 18 20.40 -6.25 4.57
C TRP A 18 19.91 -5.86 3.17
N SER A 19 20.81 -5.59 2.22
CA SER A 19 20.45 -5.28 0.82
C SER A 19 19.88 -6.48 0.05
N ARG A 20 20.23 -7.71 0.45
CA ARG A 20 19.68 -8.95 -0.10
C ARG A 20 18.35 -9.30 0.56
N SER A 21 18.19 -9.02 1.85
CA SER A 21 16.92 -9.20 2.58
C SER A 21 15.87 -8.17 2.17
N ALA A 22 16.23 -6.91 1.96
CA ALA A 22 15.34 -5.87 1.44
C ALA A 22 14.93 -6.11 -0.03
N ARG A 23 15.83 -6.63 -0.87
CA ARG A 23 15.51 -7.09 -2.23
C ARG A 23 14.64 -8.34 -2.23
N LYS A 24 14.83 -9.27 -1.28
CA LYS A 24 14.01 -10.48 -1.16
C LYS A 24 12.64 -10.18 -0.51
N ALA A 25 12.54 -9.19 0.35
CA ALA A 25 11.28 -8.70 0.91
C ALA A 25 10.46 -7.90 -0.11
N SER A 26 11.10 -7.02 -0.90
CA SER A 26 10.44 -6.33 -2.01
C SER A 26 10.11 -7.28 -3.16
N SER A 27 10.98 -8.25 -3.49
CA SER A 27 10.65 -9.28 -4.48
C SER A 27 9.66 -10.30 -3.95
N SER A 28 9.54 -10.53 -2.64
CA SER A 28 8.53 -11.44 -2.06
C SER A 28 7.19 -10.75 -1.86
N ALA A 29 7.15 -9.43 -1.64
CA ALA A 29 5.93 -8.64 -1.68
C ALA A 29 5.43 -8.48 -3.13
N ALA A 30 6.35 -8.18 -4.07
CA ALA A 30 6.06 -8.19 -5.50
C ALA A 30 5.73 -9.59 -6.05
N ALA A 31 6.35 -10.65 -5.52
CA ALA A 31 6.05 -12.04 -5.90
C ALA A 31 4.81 -12.61 -5.23
N ALA A 32 4.42 -12.14 -4.03
CA ALA A 32 3.11 -12.45 -3.45
C ALA A 32 1.97 -11.81 -4.26
N ILE A 33 2.26 -10.69 -4.95
CA ILE A 33 1.34 -10.03 -5.88
C ILE A 33 1.43 -10.64 -7.29
N SER A 34 2.56 -11.23 -7.69
CA SER A 34 2.76 -11.81 -9.03
C SER A 34 2.66 -13.34 -9.15
N SER A 35 2.59 -14.09 -8.05
CA SER A 35 2.46 -15.57 -8.07
C SER A 35 1.03 -16.06 -8.34
N THR A 36 0.07 -15.15 -8.54
CA THR A 36 -1.29 -15.51 -8.95
C THR A 36 -1.43 -15.72 -10.46
N SER A 37 -0.35 -15.63 -11.25
CA SER A 37 -0.40 -15.81 -12.71
C SER A 37 0.78 -16.65 -13.25
N SER A 38 0.74 -17.99 -13.10
CA SER A 38 1.08 -18.93 -14.20
C SER A 38 0.85 -20.40 -13.80
N SER A 39 -0.23 -20.99 -14.35
CA SER A 39 -0.41 -22.38 -14.82
C SER A 39 0.03 -23.60 -13.97
N ALA A 40 -0.92 -24.24 -13.26
CA ALA A 40 -1.08 -25.70 -13.21
C ALA A 40 -2.48 -26.13 -12.68
N ASN A 41 -3.22 -26.89 -13.50
CA ASN A 41 -4.49 -27.60 -13.26
C ASN A 41 -5.80 -26.79 -13.14
N ALA A 42 -6.36 -26.44 -14.30
CA ALA A 42 -7.69 -25.88 -14.50
C ALA A 42 -8.86 -26.90 -14.37
N ALA A 43 -8.77 -27.91 -13.48
CA ALA A 43 -9.77 -29.00 -13.44
C ALA A 43 -10.44 -29.25 -12.08
N ASN A 44 -10.07 -28.60 -10.98
CA ASN A 44 -10.76 -28.73 -9.68
C ASN A 44 -10.42 -27.54 -8.76
N LEU A 45 -10.81 -26.32 -9.13
CA LEU A 45 -10.81 -25.21 -8.18
C LEU A 45 -12.17 -25.22 -7.47
N PRO A 46 -12.24 -25.43 -6.14
CA PRO A 46 -13.49 -25.21 -5.41
C PRO A 46 -13.96 -23.79 -5.73
N SER A 47 -15.19 -23.67 -6.22
CA SER A 47 -15.84 -22.40 -6.51
C SER A 47 -15.70 -21.51 -5.27
N ALA A 48 -14.88 -20.46 -5.37
CA ALA A 48 -14.75 -19.47 -4.30
C ALA A 48 -16.17 -19.01 -3.92
N PRO A 49 -16.54 -19.02 -2.63
CA PRO A 49 -17.89 -18.67 -2.24
C PRO A 49 -18.23 -17.29 -2.78
N LEU A 50 -19.39 -17.18 -3.43
CA LEU A 50 -19.93 -15.91 -3.86
C LEU A 50 -20.18 -15.07 -2.61
N HIS A 51 -19.27 -14.15 -2.28
CA HIS A 51 -19.48 -13.21 -1.19
C HIS A 51 -20.79 -12.47 -1.42
N SER A 52 -21.62 -12.41 -0.38
CA SER A 52 -22.87 -11.67 -0.45
C SER A 52 -22.56 -10.19 -0.69
N ARG A 53 -23.39 -9.48 -1.47
CA ARG A 53 -23.21 -8.04 -1.73
C ARG A 53 -23.12 -7.20 -0.44
N PHE A 54 -23.68 -7.72 0.65
CA PHE A 54 -23.60 -7.13 1.98
C PHE A 54 -22.21 -7.31 2.63
N GLU A 55 -21.59 -8.47 2.49
CA GLU A 55 -20.22 -8.75 2.97
C GLU A 55 -19.21 -7.88 2.24
N ASP A 56 -19.37 -7.74 0.92
CA ASP A 56 -18.62 -6.81 0.08
C ASP A 56 -18.73 -5.38 0.62
N GLY A 57 -19.95 -4.91 0.88
CA GLY A 57 -20.20 -3.55 1.39
C GLY A 57 -19.56 -3.30 2.75
N GLN A 58 -19.70 -4.24 3.69
CA GLN A 58 -19.09 -4.15 5.01
C GLN A 58 -17.57 -4.13 4.95
N ALA A 59 -16.97 -4.98 4.11
CA ALA A 59 -15.52 -5.03 3.96
C ALA A 59 -14.95 -3.78 3.28
N LEU A 60 -15.66 -3.24 2.28
CA LEU A 60 -15.31 -1.97 1.63
C LEU A 60 -15.35 -0.83 2.64
N PHE A 61 -16.39 -0.77 3.47
CA PHE A 61 -16.54 0.25 4.50
C PHE A 61 -15.45 0.12 5.57
N ALA A 62 -15.32 -1.04 6.20
CA ALA A 62 -14.34 -1.28 7.26
C ALA A 62 -12.91 -1.07 6.74
N GLY A 63 -12.58 -1.62 5.58
CA GLY A 63 -11.27 -1.45 4.95
C GLY A 63 -10.93 0.01 4.67
N SER A 64 -11.87 0.77 4.11
CA SER A 64 -11.68 2.21 3.84
C SER A 64 -11.57 3.03 5.12
N LEU A 65 -12.28 2.65 6.19
CA LEU A 65 -12.18 3.29 7.50
C LEU A 65 -10.81 3.07 8.15
N PHE A 66 -10.32 1.82 8.18
CA PHE A 66 -8.99 1.48 8.69
C PHE A 66 -7.88 2.22 7.95
N VAL A 67 -7.95 2.23 6.61
CA VAL A 67 -7.02 2.96 5.75
C VAL A 67 -7.13 4.47 6.03
N GLY A 68 -8.35 5.00 6.18
CA GLY A 68 -8.57 6.42 6.44
C GLY A 68 -7.97 6.90 7.75
N ILE A 69 -8.19 6.16 8.84
CA ILE A 69 -7.58 6.46 10.15
C ILE A 69 -6.06 6.42 10.04
N ALA A 70 -5.50 5.39 9.39
CA ALA A 70 -4.06 5.31 9.15
C ALA A 70 -3.52 6.50 8.34
N MET A 71 -4.21 6.93 7.28
CA MET A 71 -3.84 8.11 6.50
C MET A 71 -3.90 9.40 7.33
N MET A 72 -4.88 9.53 8.23
CA MET A 72 -4.94 10.68 9.15
C MET A 72 -3.76 10.70 10.12
N MET A 73 -3.37 9.54 10.66
CA MET A 73 -2.17 9.43 11.51
C MET A 73 -0.90 9.78 10.74
N PHE A 74 -0.79 9.33 9.49
CA PHE A 74 0.34 9.69 8.63
C PHE A 74 0.35 11.19 8.31
N ALA A 75 -0.80 11.77 7.96
CA ALA A 75 -0.95 13.20 7.72
C ALA A 75 -0.42 14.01 8.91
N GLN A 76 -0.88 13.67 10.13
CA GLN A 76 -0.52 14.36 11.36
C GLN A 76 0.97 14.24 11.71
N ALA A 77 1.56 13.06 11.49
CA ALA A 77 2.98 12.83 11.76
C ALA A 77 3.92 13.25 10.61
N GLY A 78 3.37 13.76 9.50
CA GLY A 78 4.11 14.12 8.30
C GLY A 78 4.70 12.91 7.56
N LEU A 79 4.12 11.72 7.74
CA LEU A 79 4.51 10.50 7.06
C LEU A 79 3.83 10.39 5.71
N LEU A 80 4.47 9.65 4.81
CA LEU A 80 3.98 9.38 3.48
C LEU A 80 3.77 7.88 3.30
N THR A 81 2.97 7.54 2.30
CA THR A 81 2.86 6.18 1.79
C THR A 81 3.37 6.13 0.35
N GLY A 82 3.42 4.93 -0.24
CA GLY A 82 3.76 4.77 -1.65
C GLY A 82 2.61 5.17 -2.58
N SER A 83 2.85 5.05 -3.88
CA SER A 83 1.79 4.99 -4.89
C SER A 83 1.00 6.30 -5.01
N THR A 84 -0.25 6.23 -5.51
CA THR A 84 -1.10 7.43 -5.70
C THR A 84 -1.41 8.15 -4.40
N ALA A 85 -1.49 7.44 -3.27
CA ALA A 85 -1.68 8.05 -1.96
C ALA A 85 -0.44 8.85 -1.52
N GLY A 86 0.77 8.36 -1.80
CA GLY A 86 2.00 9.11 -1.56
C GLY A 86 2.10 10.38 -2.38
N LEU A 87 1.74 10.31 -3.67
CA LEU A 87 1.66 11.50 -4.52
C LEU A 87 0.67 12.53 -3.95
N ALA A 88 -0.47 12.06 -3.45
CA ALA A 88 -1.44 12.93 -2.78
C ALA A 88 -0.89 13.57 -1.50
N PHE A 89 -0.09 12.85 -0.70
CA PHE A 89 0.59 13.44 0.46
C PHE A 89 1.62 14.49 0.06
N VAL A 90 2.43 14.24 -0.96
CA VAL A 90 3.41 15.23 -1.44
C VAL A 90 2.71 16.52 -1.86
N LEU A 91 1.62 16.41 -2.62
CA LEU A 91 0.82 17.56 -3.03
C LEU A 91 0.11 18.24 -1.85
N HIS A 92 -0.43 17.46 -0.91
CA HIS A 92 -1.01 17.99 0.34
C HIS A 92 0.01 18.81 1.13
N TYR A 93 1.24 18.31 1.30
CA TYR A 93 2.29 19.01 2.04
C TYR A 93 2.87 20.21 1.27
N ALA A 94 2.88 20.16 -0.06
CA ALA A 94 3.36 21.26 -0.89
C ALA A 94 2.34 22.42 -1.03
N THR A 95 1.04 22.10 -1.07
CA THR A 95 -0.03 23.08 -1.36
C THR A 95 -0.88 23.46 -0.15
N GLY A 96 -0.86 22.65 0.91
CA GLY A 96 -1.73 22.81 2.09
C GLY A 96 -3.20 22.43 1.87
N TRP A 97 -3.58 21.96 0.67
CA TRP A 97 -4.95 21.53 0.37
C TRP A 97 -5.31 20.23 1.08
N SER A 98 -6.58 19.99 1.41
CA SER A 98 -6.96 18.77 2.13
C SER A 98 -6.55 17.49 1.36
N PHE A 99 -5.94 16.55 2.09
CA PHE A 99 -5.46 15.28 1.52
C PHE A 99 -6.57 14.54 0.76
N GLY A 100 -7.77 14.44 1.33
CA GLY A 100 -8.87 13.72 0.70
C GLY A 100 -9.31 14.31 -0.64
N LEU A 101 -9.30 15.65 -0.78
CA LEU A 101 -9.62 16.31 -2.06
C LEU A 101 -8.54 16.00 -3.10
N VAL A 102 -7.27 16.22 -2.74
CA VAL A 102 -6.13 15.97 -3.62
C VAL A 102 -6.10 14.50 -4.07
N TYR A 103 -6.30 13.58 -3.13
CA TYR A 103 -6.33 12.15 -3.40
C TYR A 103 -7.49 11.77 -4.33
N PHE A 104 -8.69 12.32 -4.14
CA PHE A 104 -9.82 12.06 -5.02
C PHE A 104 -9.54 12.56 -6.45
N VAL A 105 -9.03 13.79 -6.61
CA VAL A 105 -8.74 14.40 -7.91
C VAL A 105 -7.65 13.63 -8.65
N ILE A 106 -6.57 13.23 -7.98
CA ILE A 106 -5.51 12.41 -8.59
C ILE A 106 -6.07 11.09 -9.11
N ASN A 107 -7.07 10.52 -8.45
CA ASN A 107 -7.65 9.23 -8.83
C ASN A 107 -8.66 9.30 -9.99
N LEU A 108 -9.27 10.46 -10.28
CA LEU A 108 -10.23 10.64 -11.38
C LEU A 108 -9.75 10.11 -12.75
N PRO A 109 -8.56 10.46 -13.26
CA PRO A 109 -8.10 9.95 -14.56
C PRO A 109 -7.94 8.43 -14.57
N PHE A 110 -7.61 7.82 -13.42
CA PHE A 110 -7.45 6.38 -13.32
C PHE A 110 -8.79 5.63 -13.27
N TYR A 111 -9.87 6.24 -12.77
CA TYR A 111 -11.20 5.63 -12.86
C TYR A 111 -11.70 5.55 -14.29
N TRP A 112 -11.53 6.64 -15.04
CA TRP A 112 -11.84 6.64 -16.46
C TRP A 112 -11.10 5.51 -17.17
N PHE A 113 -9.81 5.36 -16.87
CA PHE A 113 -8.97 4.33 -17.44
C PHE A 113 -9.40 2.90 -17.03
N ALA A 114 -9.68 2.68 -15.74
CA ALA A 114 -10.11 1.39 -15.20
C ALA A 114 -11.45 0.92 -15.77
N TRP A 115 -12.39 1.86 -15.96
CA TRP A 115 -13.71 1.61 -16.54
C TRP A 115 -13.61 1.03 -17.94
N SER A 116 -12.68 1.55 -18.75
CA SER A 116 -12.48 1.09 -20.13
C SER A 116 -11.65 -0.19 -20.27
N ARG A 117 -10.83 -0.57 -19.27
CA ARG A 117 -9.81 -1.62 -19.43
C ARG A 117 -9.96 -2.84 -18.53
N ILE A 118 -10.35 -2.68 -17.27
CA ILE A 118 -10.40 -3.79 -16.30
C ILE A 118 -11.83 -4.30 -16.13
N GLY A 119 -12.78 -3.38 -15.96
CA GLY A 119 -14.19 -3.73 -15.86
C GLY A 119 -14.98 -2.84 -14.90
N HIS A 120 -16.28 -2.76 -15.15
CA HIS A 120 -17.20 -1.87 -14.44
C HIS A 120 -17.31 -2.20 -12.95
N ALA A 121 -17.44 -3.48 -12.59
CA ALA A 121 -17.64 -3.90 -11.20
C ALA A 121 -16.44 -3.54 -10.29
N PHE A 122 -15.21 -3.79 -10.75
CA PHE A 122 -13.98 -3.41 -10.04
C PHE A 122 -13.86 -1.89 -9.90
N THR A 123 -14.20 -1.16 -10.96
CA THR A 123 -14.10 0.30 -10.99
C THR A 123 -15.09 0.95 -10.02
N VAL A 124 -16.34 0.49 -9.96
CA VAL A 124 -17.34 1.01 -9.00
C VAL A 124 -16.92 0.73 -7.56
N LYS A 125 -16.45 -0.49 -7.25
CA LYS A 125 -15.95 -0.84 -5.91
C LYS A 125 -14.76 0.04 -5.49
N THR A 126 -13.81 0.22 -6.39
CA THR A 126 -12.61 1.07 -6.18
C THR A 126 -12.98 2.54 -6.03
N PHE A 127 -13.89 3.04 -6.85
CA PHE A 127 -14.41 4.40 -6.75
C PHE A 127 -15.08 4.62 -5.39
N LEU A 128 -15.95 3.71 -4.95
CA LEU A 128 -16.63 3.81 -3.66
C LEU A 128 -15.64 3.76 -2.49
N SER A 129 -14.63 2.87 -2.54
CA SER A 129 -13.57 2.80 -1.53
C SER A 129 -12.78 4.10 -1.43
N VAL A 130 -12.35 4.67 -2.56
CA VAL A 130 -11.59 5.92 -2.55
C VAL A 130 -12.47 7.11 -2.17
N ALA A 131 -13.72 7.17 -2.62
CA ALA A 131 -14.67 8.20 -2.21
C ALA A 131 -14.89 8.17 -0.69
N MET A 132 -15.09 6.98 -0.12
CA MET A 132 -15.18 6.79 1.33
C MET A 132 -13.89 7.19 2.05
N LEU A 133 -12.73 6.75 1.55
CA LEU A 133 -11.43 7.13 2.12
C LEU A 133 -11.22 8.65 2.09
N SER A 134 -11.58 9.30 0.97
CA SER A 134 -11.47 10.74 0.80
C SER A 134 -12.42 11.48 1.76
N LEU A 135 -13.63 10.96 1.95
CA LEU A 135 -14.60 11.49 2.90
C LEU A 135 -14.09 11.36 4.35
N VAL A 136 -13.62 10.18 4.74
CA VAL A 136 -13.07 9.91 6.08
C VAL A 136 -11.86 10.80 6.36
N THR A 137 -10.95 10.97 5.40
CA THR A 137 -9.74 11.79 5.61
C THR A 137 -10.03 13.30 5.55
N THR A 138 -11.09 13.73 4.88
CA THR A 138 -11.50 15.16 4.83
C THR A 138 -12.34 15.56 6.04
N LEU A 139 -13.29 14.71 6.45
CA LEU A 139 -14.16 14.97 7.59
C LEU A 139 -13.56 14.53 8.91
N GLY A 140 -12.68 13.53 8.90
CA GLY A 140 -12.05 12.94 10.08
C GLY A 140 -11.43 13.98 11.01
N PRO A 141 -10.62 14.95 10.52
CA PRO A 141 -10.06 16.00 11.37
C PRO A 141 -11.08 16.87 12.12
N ARG A 142 -12.36 16.90 11.68
CA ARG A 142 -13.45 17.60 12.38
C ARG A 142 -14.01 16.80 13.57
N PHE A 143 -13.89 15.48 13.54
CA PHE A 143 -14.41 14.56 14.56
C PHE A 143 -13.32 14.01 15.47
N LEU A 144 -12.09 13.91 14.96
CA LEU A 144 -10.95 13.33 15.64
C LEU A 144 -9.78 14.30 15.48
N HIS A 145 -9.55 15.09 16.53
CA HIS A 145 -8.42 16.00 16.62
C HIS A 145 -7.26 15.28 17.32
N ILE A 146 -6.08 15.32 16.71
CA ILE A 146 -4.86 14.71 17.26
C ILE A 146 -3.90 15.86 17.54
N ASP A 147 -3.83 16.34 18.78
CA ASP A 147 -2.94 17.45 19.15
C ASP A 147 -1.46 17.12 18.92
N TYR A 148 -1.06 15.91 19.34
CA TYR A 148 0.31 15.43 19.19
C TYR A 148 0.33 13.93 18.89
N LEU A 149 1.12 13.55 17.88
CA LEU A 149 1.35 12.16 17.53
C LEU A 149 2.83 11.94 17.25
N HIS A 150 3.46 11.08 18.05
CA HIS A 150 4.87 10.76 17.85
C HIS A 150 5.05 9.97 16.52
N PRO A 151 5.98 10.35 15.62
CA PRO A 151 6.15 9.72 14.31
C PRO A 151 6.40 8.21 14.36
N MET A 152 7.12 7.72 15.37
CA MET A 152 7.32 6.28 15.59
C MET A 152 6.01 5.52 15.81
N PHE A 153 5.11 6.07 16.63
CA PHE A 153 3.82 5.44 16.90
C PHE A 153 2.94 5.49 15.66
N ALA A 154 2.92 6.64 14.97
CA ALA A 154 2.23 6.79 13.68
C ALA A 154 2.72 5.75 12.66
N ALA A 155 4.03 5.54 12.56
CA ALA A 155 4.62 4.56 11.64
C ALA A 155 4.16 3.12 11.94
N ILE A 156 4.24 2.70 13.21
CA ILE A 156 3.93 1.32 13.59
C ILE A 156 2.41 1.08 13.57
N ALA A 157 1.64 1.89 14.30
CA ALA A 157 0.20 1.71 14.40
C ALA A 157 -0.50 2.01 13.06
N GLY A 158 -0.10 3.10 12.38
CA GLY A 158 -0.60 3.42 11.05
C GLY A 158 -0.22 2.37 10.01
N GLY A 159 1.00 1.83 10.06
CA GLY A 159 1.43 0.73 9.18
C GLY A 159 0.61 -0.55 9.36
N LEU A 160 0.29 -0.93 10.60
CA LEU A 160 -0.58 -2.07 10.89
C LEU A 160 -2.03 -1.83 10.42
N LEU A 161 -2.61 -0.67 10.72
CA LEU A 161 -3.96 -0.29 10.30
C LEU A 161 -4.08 -0.18 8.77
N MET A 162 -3.04 0.36 8.11
CA MET A 162 -2.94 0.40 6.66
C MET A 162 -2.91 -1.03 6.10
N GLY A 163 -2.10 -1.92 6.69
CA GLY A 163 -2.01 -3.32 6.29
C GLY A 163 -3.33 -4.09 6.43
N THR A 164 -4.05 -3.92 7.55
CA THR A 164 -5.35 -4.57 7.77
C THR A 164 -6.38 -4.08 6.76
N GLY A 165 -6.50 -2.77 6.56
CA GLY A 165 -7.49 -2.19 5.67
C GLY A 165 -7.22 -2.52 4.20
N VAL A 166 -5.95 -2.45 3.76
CA VAL A 166 -5.53 -2.89 2.41
C VAL A 166 -5.86 -4.37 2.20
N LEU A 167 -5.63 -5.23 3.19
CA LEU A 167 -5.96 -6.66 3.09
C LEU A 167 -7.47 -6.91 2.94
N PHE A 168 -8.31 -6.18 3.69
CA PHE A 168 -9.76 -6.29 3.55
C PHE A 168 -10.25 -5.90 2.15
N LEU A 169 -9.72 -4.81 1.61
CA LEU A 169 -10.07 -4.32 0.27
C LEU A 169 -9.56 -5.26 -0.83
N ALA A 170 -8.34 -5.76 -0.70
CA ALA A 170 -7.75 -6.70 -1.64
C ALA A 170 -8.56 -8.01 -1.73
N ARG A 171 -9.05 -8.53 -0.59
CA ARG A 171 -9.89 -9.75 -0.55
C ARG A 171 -11.19 -9.61 -1.33
N HIS A 172 -11.77 -8.41 -1.38
CA HIS A 172 -13.05 -8.15 -2.06
C HIS A 172 -12.86 -7.54 -3.45
N ARG A 173 -11.65 -7.66 -4.01
CA ARG A 173 -11.25 -7.13 -5.34
C ARG A 173 -11.54 -5.62 -5.47
N SER A 174 -11.19 -4.86 -4.45
CA SER A 174 -11.17 -3.39 -4.49
C SER A 174 -9.74 -2.88 -4.38
N SER A 175 -9.49 -1.70 -4.93
CA SER A 175 -8.19 -1.03 -4.87
C SER A 175 -8.29 0.33 -4.18
N LEU A 176 -7.14 0.83 -3.77
CA LEU A 176 -6.96 2.17 -3.19
C LEU A 176 -6.20 3.06 -4.17
N GLY A 177 -6.58 3.00 -5.44
CA GLY A 177 -6.25 4.03 -6.40
C GLY A 177 -5.48 3.60 -7.63
N GLY A 178 -5.04 4.63 -8.35
CA GLY A 178 -4.60 4.55 -9.74
C GLY A 178 -3.30 3.80 -9.99
N ALA A 179 -2.33 3.85 -9.07
CA ALA A 179 -1.03 3.22 -9.29
C ALA A 179 -1.15 1.70 -9.50
N THR A 180 -2.00 1.04 -8.70
CA THR A 180 -2.28 -0.40 -8.84
C THR A 180 -3.03 -0.71 -10.13
N ILE A 181 -3.90 0.20 -10.59
CA ILE A 181 -4.63 0.06 -11.85
C ILE A 181 -3.66 0.14 -13.03
N VAL A 182 -2.72 1.09 -12.99
CA VAL A 182 -1.68 1.23 -14.02
C VAL A 182 -0.74 0.03 -14.03
N SER A 183 -0.31 -0.45 -12.86
CA SER A 183 0.61 -1.58 -12.79
C SER A 183 -0.04 -2.88 -13.26
N LEU A 184 -1.30 -3.12 -12.92
CA LEU A 184 -2.07 -4.26 -13.43
C LEU A 184 -2.28 -4.16 -14.95
N TYR A 185 -2.65 -2.99 -15.45
CA TYR A 185 -2.78 -2.78 -16.89
C TYR A 185 -1.46 -2.98 -17.63
N ALA A 186 -0.35 -2.48 -17.09
CA ALA A 186 0.97 -2.65 -17.69
C ALA A 186 1.40 -4.12 -17.73
N GLN A 187 0.98 -4.91 -16.74
CA GLN A 187 1.17 -6.36 -16.74
C GLN A 187 0.36 -7.03 -17.85
N GLU A 188 -0.91 -6.70 -18.00
CA GLU A 188 -1.76 -7.28 -19.04
C GLU A 188 -1.33 -6.87 -20.46
N ARG A 189 -0.92 -5.61 -20.65
CA ARG A 189 -0.58 -5.07 -21.97
C ARG A 189 0.84 -5.38 -22.42
N TRP A 190 1.82 -5.30 -21.51
CA TRP A 190 3.25 -5.41 -21.84
C TRP A 190 3.93 -6.63 -21.21
N ASN A 191 3.21 -7.50 -20.50
CA ASN A 191 3.78 -8.64 -19.75
C ASN A 191 4.87 -8.23 -18.74
N ILE A 192 4.88 -6.97 -18.31
CA ILE A 192 5.80 -6.47 -17.29
C ILE A 192 5.22 -6.84 -15.93
N PRO A 193 6.01 -7.44 -15.01
CA PRO A 193 5.51 -7.73 -13.67
C PRO A 193 4.98 -6.47 -12.98
N ALA A 194 3.72 -6.48 -12.53
CA ALA A 194 3.07 -5.32 -11.90
C ALA A 194 3.91 -4.73 -10.75
N GLY A 195 4.57 -5.59 -9.97
CA GLY A 195 5.46 -5.17 -8.89
C GLY A 195 6.64 -4.29 -9.36
N LYS A 196 7.19 -4.49 -10.57
CA LYS A 196 8.26 -3.63 -11.10
C LYS A 196 7.74 -2.23 -11.39
N VAL A 197 6.56 -2.14 -12.02
CA VAL A 197 5.90 -0.86 -12.32
C VAL A 197 5.57 -0.13 -11.02
N GLN A 198 5.07 -0.86 -10.02
CA GLN A 198 4.80 -0.31 -8.69
C GLN A 198 6.08 0.23 -8.03
N MET A 199 7.19 -0.51 -8.07
CA MET A 199 8.46 -0.03 -7.51
C MET A 199 8.96 1.24 -8.18
N VAL A 200 8.78 1.40 -9.49
CA VAL A 200 9.14 2.63 -10.20
C VAL A 200 8.27 3.79 -9.71
N ILE A 201 6.94 3.60 -9.63
CA ILE A 201 6.02 4.62 -9.13
C ILE A 201 6.38 5.02 -7.69
N ASP A 202 6.59 4.05 -6.81
CA ASP A 202 6.93 4.30 -5.41
C ASP A 202 8.28 5.01 -5.28
N CYS A 203 9.27 4.65 -6.09
CA CYS A 203 10.57 5.32 -6.11
C CYS A 203 10.45 6.77 -6.57
N CYS A 204 9.70 7.04 -7.63
CA CYS A 204 9.41 8.41 -8.07
C CYS A 204 8.72 9.24 -6.97
N VAL A 205 7.74 8.65 -6.28
CA VAL A 205 7.03 9.32 -5.18
C VAL A 205 7.97 9.62 -4.01
N VAL A 206 8.84 8.69 -3.62
CA VAL A 206 9.83 8.93 -2.55
C VAL A 206 10.84 10.00 -2.95
N LEU A 207 11.29 10.03 -4.20
CA LEU A 207 12.18 11.08 -4.71
C LEU A 207 11.50 12.47 -4.64
N LEU A 208 10.24 12.57 -5.05
CA LEU A 208 9.47 13.81 -4.92
C LEU A 208 9.24 14.18 -3.45
N ALA A 209 9.00 13.20 -2.59
CA ALA A 209 8.80 13.41 -1.16
C ALA A 209 10.06 13.98 -0.49
N LEU A 210 11.26 13.54 -0.88
CA LEU A 210 12.52 14.08 -0.35
C LEU A 210 12.73 15.56 -0.67
N CYS A 211 12.08 16.10 -1.71
CA CYS A 211 12.11 17.53 -2.02
C CYS A 211 11.16 18.36 -1.14
N VAL A 212 10.12 17.75 -0.57
CA VAL A 212 9.05 18.45 0.18
C VAL A 212 9.14 18.18 1.69
N VAL A 213 9.60 17.00 2.07
CA VAL A 213 9.56 16.49 3.45
C VAL A 213 10.97 16.16 3.94
N SER A 214 11.23 16.39 5.23
CA SER A 214 12.53 16.08 5.86
C SER A 214 12.86 14.59 5.79
N TRP A 215 14.15 14.29 5.67
CA TRP A 215 14.67 12.91 5.55
C TRP A 215 14.23 12.00 6.72
N GLU A 216 14.10 12.55 7.93
CA GLU A 216 13.63 11.81 9.12
C GLU A 216 12.21 11.28 8.96
N ARG A 217 11.29 12.11 8.43
CA ARG A 217 9.90 11.72 8.16
C ARG A 217 9.81 10.66 7.06
N VAL A 218 10.69 10.75 6.07
CA VAL A 218 10.81 9.70 5.04
C VAL A 218 11.31 8.39 5.66
N ALA A 219 12.26 8.43 6.60
CA ALA A 219 12.71 7.23 7.32
C ALA A 219 11.57 6.59 8.14
N TRP A 220 10.75 7.39 8.83
CA TRP A 220 9.56 6.89 9.52
C TRP A 220 8.51 6.31 8.55
N SER A 221 8.38 6.89 7.36
CA SER A 221 7.49 6.39 6.30
C SER A 221 7.95 5.03 5.78
N ILE A 222 9.28 4.85 5.61
CA ILE A 222 9.88 3.56 5.26
C ILE A 222 9.61 2.53 6.36
N LEU A 223 9.72 2.90 7.64
CA LEU A 223 9.36 2.01 8.74
C LEU A 223 7.89 1.59 8.68
N ALA A 224 6.97 2.54 8.43
CA ALA A 224 5.55 2.25 8.28
C ALA A 224 5.28 1.26 7.12
N ALA A 225 5.95 1.47 5.98
CA ALA A 225 5.86 0.58 4.83
C ALA A 225 6.40 -0.83 5.13
N ILE A 226 7.49 -0.94 5.91
CA ILE A 226 8.03 -2.23 6.36
C ILE A 226 7.03 -2.94 7.27
N VAL A 227 6.48 -2.23 8.27
CA VAL A 227 5.49 -2.80 9.20
C VAL A 227 4.26 -3.31 8.44
N MET A 228 3.72 -2.49 7.53
CA MET A 228 2.63 -2.88 6.64
C MET A 228 2.98 -4.12 5.82
N SER A 229 4.17 -4.15 5.21
CA SER A 229 4.62 -5.26 4.35
C SER A 229 4.78 -6.56 5.13
N VAL A 230 5.38 -6.50 6.32
CA VAL A 230 5.51 -7.65 7.23
C VAL A 230 4.15 -8.17 7.64
N PHE A 231 3.22 -7.27 7.99
CA PHE A 231 1.85 -7.64 8.34
C PHE A 231 1.18 -8.38 7.17
N LEU A 232 1.21 -7.81 5.97
CA LEU A 232 0.66 -8.45 4.77
C LEU A 232 1.30 -9.82 4.50
N TRP A 233 2.63 -9.94 4.65
CA TRP A 233 3.33 -11.21 4.46
C TRP A 233 2.89 -12.29 5.46
N VAL A 234 2.75 -11.93 6.74
CA VAL A 234 2.25 -12.87 7.77
C VAL A 234 0.79 -13.25 7.50
N SER A 235 -0.04 -12.28 7.12
CA SER A 235 -1.47 -12.48 6.84
C SER A 235 -1.73 -13.22 5.53
N HIS A 236 -0.78 -13.23 4.59
CA HIS A 236 -0.91 -13.87 3.28
C HIS A 236 -0.19 -15.23 3.18
N ARG A 237 0.24 -15.85 4.30
CA ARG A 237 0.81 -17.21 4.26
C ARG A 237 -0.20 -18.20 3.67
N PRO A 238 0.06 -18.76 2.46
CA PRO A 238 -0.81 -19.77 1.88
C PRO A 238 -0.66 -21.07 2.68
N GLY A 239 -1.78 -21.67 3.11
CA GLY A 239 -1.80 -23.01 3.72
C GLY A 239 -2.27 -23.12 5.17
N ARG A 240 -2.76 -22.05 5.81
CA ARG A 240 -3.21 -22.10 7.22
C ARG A 240 -4.69 -22.47 7.42
N TYR A 241 -5.45 -22.59 6.32
CA TYR A 241 -6.88 -22.97 6.31
C TYR A 241 -7.16 -24.28 5.56
N ASN A 242 -6.16 -25.15 5.42
CA ASN A 242 -6.42 -26.56 5.13
C ASN A 242 -6.47 -27.29 6.47
N GLY A 243 -7.51 -27.00 7.25
CA GLY A 243 -7.93 -27.81 8.38
C GLY A 243 -8.51 -29.12 7.87
N ARG A 244 -8.09 -30.21 8.50
CA ARG A 244 -8.45 -31.60 8.24
C ARG A 244 -9.95 -31.86 8.13
#